data_AF-A0A249LDI9-F1
#
_entry.id   AF-A0A249LDI9-F1
#
_cell.length_a   1.000
_cell.length_b   1.000
_cell.length_c   1.000
_cell.angle_alpha   90.00
_cell.angle_beta   90.00
_cell.angle_gamma   90.00
#
_symmetry.space_group_name_H-M   'P 1'
#
loop_
_entity.id
_entity.type
_entity.pdbx_description
1 polymer ?
#
loop_
_entity_poly.entity_id
_entity_poly.type
_entity_poly.pdbx_seq_one_letter_code
_entity_poly.pdbx_strand_id
1 'polypeptide(L)'
;MLRKIVIASVLGLFLATSVVTPASAATIKTGTSCAKEGSVKKVGKKVYLCGKNPFVTPTKNTWALKTCLEGYDSYISIKDDLIPQAMDMLGLLGGADKITQQAEIDTMTSDNVLVLNALKTKWCKKGA
;
A
#
# COMPACT_ATOMS: atom_id res chain seq x y z
N MET A 1 52.38 20.47 -10.12
CA MET A 1 51.40 19.67 -10.89
C MET A 1 50.21 19.41 -9.94
N LEU A 2 49.18 20.26 -9.90
CA LEU A 2 47.88 20.06 -10.59
C LEU A 2 47.67 18.59 -10.98
N ARG A 3 46.81 17.80 -10.33
CA ARG A 3 45.35 17.95 -10.15
C ARG A 3 44.97 17.39 -8.76
N LYS A 4 44.53 18.18 -7.78
CA LYS A 4 43.11 18.51 -7.54
C LYS A 4 42.15 17.48 -8.13
N ILE A 5 41.58 16.63 -7.27
CA ILE A 5 40.15 16.32 -7.11
C ILE A 5 40.07 15.47 -5.83
N VAL A 6 40.07 16.18 -4.70
CA VAL A 6 39.54 15.66 -3.44
C VAL A 6 38.03 15.80 -3.58
N ILE A 7 37.33 14.72 -3.91
CA ILE A 7 35.87 14.64 -3.73
C ILE A 7 35.66 13.99 -2.37
N ALA A 8 36.04 14.73 -1.33
CA ALA A 8 35.38 14.65 -0.04
C ALA A 8 34.18 15.62 -0.12
N SER A 9 33.23 15.32 -1.01
CA SER A 9 31.99 16.07 -1.09
C SER A 9 31.07 15.61 0.01
N VAL A 10 31.17 16.29 1.15
CA VAL A 10 30.03 16.87 1.87
C VAL A 10 28.72 16.09 1.68
N LEU A 11 28.60 14.93 2.34
CA LEU A 11 27.34 14.62 3.00
C LEU A 11 27.41 15.30 4.37
N GLY A 12 27.39 16.63 4.31
CA GLY A 12 27.17 17.48 5.45
C GLY A 12 25.87 17.04 6.10
N LEU A 13 26.00 16.44 7.27
CA LEU A 13 25.25 16.76 8.46
C LEU A 13 24.06 17.70 8.22
N PHE A 14 22.98 17.18 7.66
CA PHE A 14 21.65 17.67 7.98
C PHE A 14 21.14 16.83 9.15
N LEU A 15 21.82 16.92 10.29
CA LEU A 15 21.10 17.02 11.56
C LEU A 15 20.46 18.41 11.57
N ALA A 16 19.44 18.59 10.73
CA ALA A 16 18.43 19.57 11.05
C ALA A 16 17.80 19.03 12.32
N THR A 17 18.27 19.52 13.46
CA THR A 17 17.44 19.70 14.65
C THR A 17 16.36 20.69 14.25
N SER A 18 15.46 20.27 13.35
CA SER A 18 14.11 20.77 13.39
C SER A 18 13.70 20.53 14.83
N VAL A 19 13.42 21.61 15.53
CA VAL A 19 12.71 21.60 16.79
C VAL A 19 11.48 20.75 16.50
N VAL A 20 11.56 19.45 16.83
CA VAL A 20 10.38 18.65 17.02
C VAL A 20 9.90 19.18 18.35
N THR A 21 9.17 20.30 18.29
CA THR A 21 8.08 20.48 19.22
C THR A 21 7.43 19.10 19.28
N PRO A 22 7.24 18.50 20.46
CA PRO A 22 6.43 17.30 20.53
C PRO A 22 5.07 17.73 19.97
N ALA A 23 4.87 17.51 18.67
CA ALA A 23 3.64 17.79 17.97
C ALA A 23 2.71 16.78 18.61
N SER A 24 1.99 17.28 19.62
CA SER A 24 1.21 16.57 20.63
C SER A 24 0.95 15.17 20.13
N ALA A 25 1.77 14.18 20.53
CA ALA A 25 1.96 12.91 19.83
C ALA A 25 0.61 12.40 19.30
N ALA A 26 0.26 12.84 18.09
CA ALA A 26 -1.10 12.70 17.62
C ALA A 26 -1.17 11.21 17.39
N THR A 27 -2.04 10.52 18.14
CA THR A 27 -2.09 9.07 18.07
C THR A 27 -2.35 8.72 16.61
N ILE A 28 -1.29 8.28 15.91
CA ILE A 28 -1.37 8.00 14.48
C ILE A 28 -2.24 6.75 14.41
N LYS A 29 -3.37 6.89 13.74
CA LYS A 29 -4.34 5.84 13.53
C LYS A 29 -4.73 5.87 12.07
N THR A 30 -5.14 4.72 11.55
CA THR A 30 -5.61 4.66 10.17
C THR A 30 -6.77 5.65 9.95
N GLY A 31 -6.63 6.51 8.94
CA GLY A 31 -7.61 7.52 8.54
C GLY A 31 -7.41 8.92 9.11
N THR A 32 -6.40 9.18 9.95
CA THR A 32 -6.04 10.56 10.34
C THR A 32 -5.33 11.28 9.18
N SER A 33 -5.57 12.58 9.00
CA SER A 33 -4.94 13.31 7.90
C SER A 33 -3.42 13.35 8.04
N CYS A 34 -2.74 13.39 6.90
CA CYS A 34 -1.30 13.55 6.85
C CYS A 34 -0.92 14.57 5.77
N ALA A 35 0.10 15.39 6.05
CA ALA A 35 0.44 16.52 5.20
C ALA A 35 1.35 16.15 4.02
N LYS A 36 2.21 15.15 4.18
CA LYS A 36 3.24 14.79 3.19
C LYS A 36 3.16 13.32 2.80
N GLU A 37 2.73 13.08 1.58
CA GLU A 37 2.70 11.74 0.98
C GLU A 37 4.09 11.08 0.97
N GLY A 38 4.11 9.76 1.14
CA GLY A 38 5.34 8.97 1.27
C GLY A 38 5.99 9.03 2.65
N SER A 39 5.45 9.81 3.59
CA SER A 39 5.96 9.83 4.97
C SER A 39 5.69 8.51 5.66
N VAL A 40 6.69 7.97 6.35
CA VAL A 40 6.58 6.74 7.15
C VAL A 40 6.71 7.07 8.64
N LYS A 41 5.83 6.50 9.46
CA LYS A 41 5.88 6.61 10.93
C LYS A 41 5.66 5.25 11.57
N LYS A 42 6.46 4.93 12.58
CA LYS A 42 6.31 3.72 13.39
C LYS A 42 5.67 4.10 14.73
N VAL A 43 4.60 3.40 15.11
CA VAL A 43 3.94 3.55 16.41
C VAL A 43 3.84 2.16 17.04
N GLY A 44 4.65 1.92 18.07
CA GLY A 44 4.83 0.58 18.64
C GLY A 44 5.32 -0.42 17.58
N LYS A 45 4.55 -1.50 17.37
CA LYS A 45 4.84 -2.53 16.36
C LYS A 45 4.25 -2.23 14.97
N LYS A 46 3.44 -1.17 14.85
CA LYS A 46 2.74 -0.82 13.62
C LYS A 46 3.53 0.20 12.81
N VAL A 47 3.51 0.04 11.49
CA VAL A 47 4.12 0.96 10.53
C VAL A 47 3.00 1.61 9.73
N TYR A 48 2.96 2.94 9.78
CA TYR A 48 2.01 3.76 9.05
C TYR A 48 2.71 4.47 7.89
N LEU A 49 2.05 4.50 6.75
CA LEU A 49 2.44 5.25 5.56
C LEU A 49 1.37 6.32 5.30
N CYS A 50 1.82 7.53 4.98
CA CYS A 50 0.96 8.60 4.52
C CYS A 50 0.78 8.49 3.01
N GLY A 51 -0.47 8.40 2.55
CA GLY A 51 -0.79 8.39 1.13
C GLY A 51 -2.29 8.52 0.88
N LYS A 52 -2.68 8.49 -0.39
CA LYS A 52 -4.10 8.44 -0.78
C LYS A 52 -4.71 7.15 -0.26
N ASN A 53 -5.70 7.28 0.61
CA ASN A 53 -6.34 6.12 1.22
C ASN A 53 -7.70 5.84 0.55
N PRO A 54 -7.84 4.72 -0.18
CA PRO A 54 -9.09 4.37 -0.86
C PRO A 54 -10.21 3.96 0.10
N PHE A 55 -9.89 3.69 1.37
CA PHE A 55 -10.85 3.33 2.42
C PHE A 55 -11.36 4.55 3.21
N VAL A 56 -10.95 5.76 2.84
CA VAL A 56 -11.45 7.01 3.43
C VAL A 56 -12.17 7.81 2.37
N THR A 57 -13.43 8.18 2.64
CA THR A 57 -14.25 9.01 1.74
C THR A 57 -14.41 10.42 2.32
N PRO A 58 -14.14 11.49 1.55
CA PRO A 58 -13.51 11.49 0.23
C PRO A 58 -12.05 11.04 0.29
N THR A 59 -11.55 10.45 -0.81
CA THR A 59 -10.16 9.99 -0.92
C THR A 59 -9.22 11.15 -0.73
N LYS A 60 -8.36 11.04 0.28
CA LYS A 60 -7.40 12.07 0.66
C LYS A 60 -6.18 11.45 1.31
N ASN A 61 -5.15 12.28 1.50
CA ASN A 61 -3.93 11.86 2.17
C ASN A 61 -4.21 11.62 3.65
N THR A 62 -4.11 10.35 4.06
CA THR A 62 -4.24 9.93 5.45
C THR A 62 -3.15 8.94 5.82
N TRP A 63 -2.87 8.83 7.11
CA TRP A 63 -2.10 7.72 7.64
C TRP A 63 -2.89 6.43 7.47
N ALA A 64 -2.28 5.40 6.93
CA ALA A 64 -2.81 4.04 6.87
C ALA A 64 -1.70 3.06 7.27
N LEU A 65 -2.07 1.90 7.79
CA LEU A 65 -1.08 0.84 7.99
C LEU A 65 -0.43 0.50 6.66
N LYS A 66 0.90 0.34 6.66
CA LYS A 66 1.65 -0.04 5.45
C LYS A 66 1.06 -1.30 4.82
N THR A 67 0.73 -2.29 5.65
CA THR A 67 0.08 -3.54 5.21
C THR A 67 -1.32 -3.33 4.62
N CYS A 68 -2.04 -2.28 5.00
CA CYS A 68 -3.33 -1.95 4.41
C CYS A 68 -3.16 -1.49 2.95
N LEU A 69 -2.22 -0.56 2.71
CA LEU A 69 -1.98 -0.03 1.38
C LEU A 69 -1.39 -1.10 0.46
N GLU A 70 -0.37 -1.83 0.93
CA GLU A 70 0.22 -2.93 0.16
C GLU A 70 -0.80 -4.03 -0.15
N GLY A 71 -1.66 -4.38 0.82
CA GLY A 71 -2.71 -5.36 0.59
C GLY A 71 -3.76 -4.88 -0.42
N TYR A 72 -4.08 -3.59 -0.44
CA TYR A 72 -5.01 -3.02 -1.41
C TYR A 72 -4.40 -2.99 -2.82
N ASP A 73 -3.12 -2.63 -2.95
CA ASP A 73 -2.41 -2.69 -4.23
C ASP A 73 -2.42 -4.11 -4.81
N SER A 74 -2.18 -5.13 -3.97
CA SER A 74 -2.32 -6.53 -4.37
C SER A 74 -3.74 -6.90 -4.79
N TYR A 75 -4.75 -6.44 -4.05
CA TYR A 75 -6.16 -6.67 -4.40
C TYR A 75 -6.49 -6.09 -5.79
N ILE A 76 -6.04 -4.87 -6.07
CA ILE A 76 -6.23 -4.21 -7.36
C ILE A 76 -5.49 -4.96 -8.48
N SER A 77 -4.22 -5.32 -8.27
CA SER A 77 -3.46 -6.08 -9.28
C SER A 77 -4.12 -7.41 -9.62
N ILE A 78 -4.65 -8.13 -8.63
CA ILE A 78 -5.39 -9.38 -8.90
C ILE A 78 -6.68 -9.09 -9.68
N LYS A 79 -7.44 -8.06 -9.28
CA LYS A 79 -8.73 -7.72 -9.87
C LYS A 79 -8.62 -7.22 -11.31
N ASP A 80 -7.67 -6.32 -11.55
CA ASP A 80 -7.60 -5.53 -12.78
C ASP A 80 -6.59 -6.07 -13.78
N ASP A 81 -5.60 -6.87 -13.33
CA ASP A 81 -4.61 -7.47 -14.21
C ASP A 81 -4.76 -9.00 -14.27
N LEU A 82 -4.59 -9.69 -13.15
CA LEU A 82 -4.43 -11.16 -13.15
C LEU A 82 -5.71 -11.91 -13.55
N ILE A 83 -6.88 -11.53 -13.00
CA ILE A 83 -8.15 -12.15 -13.36
C ILE A 83 -8.48 -11.94 -14.85
N PRO A 84 -8.41 -10.70 -15.40
CA PRO A 84 -8.60 -10.48 -16.83
C PRO A 84 -7.64 -11.27 -17.72
N GLN A 85 -6.35 -11.33 -17.35
CA GLN A 85 -5.38 -12.14 -18.08
C GLN A 85 -5.73 -13.64 -18.06
N ALA A 86 -6.17 -14.15 -16.92
CA ALA A 86 -6.62 -15.54 -16.80
C ALA A 86 -7.89 -15.81 -17.64
N MET A 87 -8.83 -14.86 -17.68
CA MET A 87 -10.02 -14.94 -18.52
C MET A 87 -9.71 -14.89 -20.02
N ASP A 88 -8.72 -14.11 -20.44
CA ASP A 88 -8.26 -14.07 -21.84
C ASP A 88 -7.66 -15.42 -22.25
N MET A 89 -6.77 -15.99 -21.43
CA MET A 89 -6.23 -17.34 -21.67
C MET A 89 -7.31 -18.41 -21.69
N LEU A 90 -8.31 -18.30 -20.81
CA LEU A 90 -9.47 -19.19 -20.78
C LEU A 90 -10.23 -19.20 -22.10
N GLY A 91 -10.30 -18.05 -22.78
CA GLY A 91 -10.92 -17.91 -24.10
C GLY A 91 -10.28 -18.76 -25.20
N LEU A 92 -9.04 -19.21 -25.01
CA LEU A 92 -8.30 -20.05 -25.95
C LEU A 92 -8.52 -21.55 -25.71
N LEU A 93 -9.18 -21.93 -24.60
CA LEU A 93 -9.39 -23.33 -24.22
C LEU A 93 -10.75 -23.86 -24.70
N GLY A 94 -10.80 -25.15 -25.02
CA GLY A 94 -12.02 -25.87 -25.37
C GLY A 94 -12.41 -26.94 -24.33
N GLY A 95 -13.64 -27.43 -24.41
CA GLY A 95 -14.07 -28.64 -23.69
C GLY A 95 -13.94 -28.58 -22.15
N ALA A 96 -13.43 -29.66 -21.56
CA ALA A 96 -13.35 -29.85 -20.11
C ALA A 96 -12.33 -28.93 -19.42
N ASP A 97 -11.20 -28.63 -20.08
CA ASP A 97 -10.16 -27.76 -19.52
C ASP A 97 -10.69 -26.35 -19.27
N LYS A 98 -11.55 -25.86 -20.16
CA LYS A 98 -12.23 -24.56 -19.98
C LYS A 98 -13.14 -24.56 -18.73
N ILE A 99 -13.82 -25.66 -18.43
CA ILE A 99 -14.72 -25.72 -17.27
C ILE A 99 -13.88 -25.68 -15.97
N THR A 100 -12.80 -26.46 -15.91
CA THR A 100 -11.90 -26.48 -14.75
C THR A 100 -11.24 -25.12 -14.51
N GLN A 101 -10.67 -24.50 -15.55
CA GLN A 101 -10.01 -23.21 -15.42
C GLN A 101 -10.98 -22.07 -15.08
N GLN A 102 -12.24 -22.12 -15.57
CA GLN A 102 -13.26 -21.16 -15.15
C GLN A 102 -13.55 -21.27 -13.65
N ALA A 103 -13.65 -22.49 -13.10
CA ALA A 103 -13.91 -22.70 -11.67
C ALA A 103 -12.75 -22.19 -10.78
N GLU A 104 -11.50 -22.32 -11.25
CA GLU A 104 -10.33 -21.72 -10.58
C GLU A 104 -10.40 -20.18 -10.61
N ILE A 105 -10.74 -19.59 -11.75
CA ILE A 105 -10.90 -18.13 -11.89
C ILE A 105 -12.03 -17.60 -10.99
N ASP A 106 -13.15 -18.31 -10.90
CA ASP A 106 -14.26 -17.97 -10.01
C ASP A 106 -13.82 -18.03 -8.54
N THR A 107 -13.02 -19.03 -8.18
CA THR A 107 -12.42 -19.16 -6.83
C THR A 107 -11.48 -18.00 -6.53
N MET A 108 -10.55 -17.68 -7.44
CA MET A 108 -9.64 -16.52 -7.29
C MET A 108 -10.41 -15.21 -7.12
N THR A 109 -11.49 -15.04 -7.89
CA THR A 109 -12.36 -13.85 -7.81
C THR A 109 -13.02 -13.75 -6.44
N SER A 110 -13.57 -14.86 -5.94
CA SER A 110 -14.17 -14.94 -4.61
C SER A 110 -13.16 -14.65 -3.50
N ASP A 111 -11.98 -15.27 -3.56
CA ASP A 111 -10.92 -15.08 -2.58
C ASP A 111 -10.41 -13.63 -2.56
N ASN A 112 -10.30 -12.99 -3.72
CA ASN A 112 -9.89 -11.59 -3.80
C ASN A 112 -10.92 -10.65 -3.13
N VAL A 113 -12.21 -10.97 -3.21
CA VAL A 113 -13.27 -10.26 -2.46
C VAL A 113 -13.12 -10.48 -0.95
N LEU A 114 -12.78 -11.70 -0.51
CA LEU A 114 -12.50 -11.99 0.90
C LEU A 114 -11.29 -11.20 1.42
N VAL A 115 -10.22 -11.08 0.61
CA VAL A 115 -9.06 -10.23 0.91
C VAL A 115 -9.49 -8.78 1.12
N LEU A 116 -10.29 -8.21 0.22
CA LEU A 116 -10.80 -6.85 0.37
C LEU A 116 -11.58 -6.66 1.68
N ASN A 117 -12.42 -7.62 2.04
CA ASN A 117 -13.19 -7.58 3.28
C ASN A 117 -12.28 -7.71 4.52
N ALA A 118 -11.26 -8.56 4.48
CA ALA A 118 -10.26 -8.67 5.54
C ALA A 118 -9.47 -7.37 5.72
N LEU A 119 -9.09 -6.71 4.61
CA LEU A 119 -8.45 -5.41 4.63
C LEU A 119 -9.34 -4.38 5.32
N LYS A 120 -10.60 -4.24 4.89
CA LYS A 120 -11.57 -3.30 5.49
C LYS A 120 -11.77 -3.51 6.99
N THR A 121 -11.81 -4.77 7.43
CA THR A 121 -12.18 -5.11 8.82
C THR A 121 -11.01 -5.12 9.78
N LYS A 122 -9.79 -5.43 9.31
CA LYS A 122 -8.62 -5.59 10.19
C LYS A 122 -7.57 -4.50 9.99
N TRP A 123 -7.11 -4.28 8.76
CA TRP A 123 -5.85 -3.54 8.51
C TRP A 123 -6.10 -2.10 8.05
N CYS A 124 -7.16 -1.90 7.28
CA CYS A 124 -7.61 -0.61 6.76
C CYS A 124 -8.73 0.01 7.59
N LYS A 125 -9.14 -0.65 8.68
CA LYS A 125 -10.18 -0.15 9.58
C LYS A 125 -9.77 1.21 10.13
N LYS A 126 -10.66 2.20 10.04
CA LYS A 126 -10.44 3.52 10.63
C LYS A 126 -10.21 3.38 12.14
N GLY A 127 -9.15 4.02 12.64
CA GLY A 127 -8.76 3.91 14.04
C GLY A 127 -7.79 2.76 14.38
N ALA A 128 -7.43 1.92 13.40
CA ALA A 128 -6.47 0.83 13.56
C ALA A 128 -5.03 1.30 13.81
#